data_AF-A0A316UUQ3-F1
#
_entry.id   AF-A0A316UUQ3-F1
#
_cell.length_a   1.000
_cell.length_b   1.000
_cell.length_c   1.000
_cell.angle_alpha   90.00
_cell.angle_beta   90.00
_cell.angle_gamma   90.00
#
_symmetry.space_group_name_H-M   'P 1'
#
loop_
_entity.id
_entity.type
_entity.pdbx_description
1 polymer ?
#
loop_
_entity_poly.entity_id
_entity_poly.type
_entity_poly.pdbx_seq_one_letter_code
_entity_poly.pdbx_strand_id
1 'polypeptide(L)'
;MAMTHYLRTVHDAILVGVGTVINDNPRLNARLLPNPPAPAQQPRPIILDTHLRTPAGCRLLTNYQQGLGRQPVILHSEGCEGQDQKHPRVDLEAAGAQLIALRTLDWDNILEALGKGGLKVQRLMVEGGARVIETLLTSSSRSDGDGRAGGLIDSLVITVSPNFAGSDATGYKSPRWQDVVVKTGKESVAPRDGQEEVEEGAQFHVAKKAWFGDDAVWMWKRGEKPADK
;
A
#
# COMPACT_ATOMS: atom_id res chain seq x y z
N MET A 1 1.84 -3.85 16.05
CA MET A 1 0.63 -3.87 16.89
C MET A 1 -0.31 -4.99 16.49
N ALA A 2 -1.08 -5.57 17.42
CA ALA A 2 -2.05 -6.64 17.15
C ALA A 2 -3.10 -6.23 16.08
N MET A 3 -3.45 -4.94 16.05
CA MET A 3 -4.30 -4.35 15.01
C MET A 3 -3.74 -4.58 13.60
N THR A 4 -2.48 -4.25 13.33
CA THR A 4 -1.85 -4.47 12.03
C THR A 4 -1.93 -5.95 11.66
N HIS A 5 -1.66 -6.84 12.61
CA HIS A 5 -1.78 -8.27 12.38
C HIS A 5 -3.19 -8.71 12.00
N TYR A 6 -4.23 -8.11 12.60
CA TYR A 6 -5.61 -8.35 12.18
C TYR A 6 -5.89 -7.81 10.78
N LEU A 7 -5.46 -6.58 10.46
CA LEU A 7 -5.60 -6.00 9.12
C LEU A 7 -4.97 -6.91 8.06
N ARG A 8 -3.79 -7.46 8.33
CA ARG A 8 -3.14 -8.43 7.44
C ARG A 8 -4.00 -9.66 7.15
N THR A 9 -4.84 -10.12 8.08
CA THR A 9 -5.71 -11.30 7.86
C THR A 9 -6.92 -11.03 6.98
N VAL A 10 -7.31 -9.77 6.82
CA VAL A 10 -8.46 -9.38 5.98
C VAL A 10 -8.03 -8.88 4.59
N HIS A 11 -6.76 -9.03 4.23
CA HIS A 11 -6.23 -8.72 2.90
C HIS A 11 -5.61 -9.98 2.28
N ASP A 12 -5.68 -10.07 0.96
CA ASP A 12 -5.16 -11.24 0.23
C ASP A 12 -3.66 -11.09 -0.03
N ALA A 13 -3.17 -9.84 -0.08
CA ALA A 13 -1.80 -9.48 -0.32
C ALA A 13 -1.39 -8.22 0.47
N ILE A 14 -0.09 -8.12 0.77
CA ILE A 14 0.54 -6.92 1.32
C ILE A 14 1.66 -6.48 0.38
N LEU A 15 1.66 -5.22 -0.01
CA LEU A 15 2.65 -4.64 -0.90
C LEU A 15 3.59 -3.69 -0.15
N VAL A 16 4.88 -3.82 -0.45
CA VAL A 16 5.94 -2.90 -0.01
C VAL A 16 6.92 -2.61 -1.15
N GLY A 17 7.63 -1.50 -1.06
CA GLY A 17 8.80 -1.25 -1.91
C GLY A 17 10.03 -2.05 -1.45
N VAL A 18 10.96 -2.34 -2.36
CA VAL A 18 12.22 -3.04 -2.04
C VAL A 18 13.06 -2.31 -0.98
N GLY A 19 12.99 -0.97 -0.92
CA GLY A 19 13.69 -0.20 0.13
C GLY A 19 13.27 -0.62 1.54
N THR A 20 11.97 -0.89 1.76
CA THR A 20 11.45 -1.44 3.02
C THR A 20 12.01 -2.82 3.31
N VAL A 21 12.14 -3.67 2.28
CA VAL A 21 12.69 -5.03 2.45
C VAL A 21 14.16 -4.97 2.85
N ILE A 22 14.95 -4.13 2.19
CA ILE A 22 16.38 -3.96 2.44
C ILE A 22 16.62 -3.37 3.84
N ASN A 23 15.88 -2.32 4.21
CA ASN A 23 16.13 -1.59 5.45
C ASN A 23 15.55 -2.29 6.67
N ASP A 24 14.33 -2.84 6.57
CA ASP A 24 13.60 -3.34 7.74
C ASP A 24 13.55 -4.87 7.84
N ASN A 25 13.83 -5.56 6.74
CA ASN A 25 13.73 -7.02 6.60
C ASN A 25 12.43 -7.56 7.26
N PRO A 26 11.25 -7.11 6.80
CA PRO A 26 9.99 -7.36 7.47
C PRO A 26 9.54 -8.82 7.28
N ARG A 27 8.62 -9.28 8.13
CA ARG A 27 8.03 -10.63 8.00
C ARG A 27 6.72 -10.66 7.21
N LEU A 28 5.99 -9.54 7.17
CA LEU A 28 4.68 -9.33 6.53
C LEU A 28 3.59 -10.40 6.79
N ASN A 29 3.77 -11.32 7.75
CA ASN A 29 2.77 -12.29 8.14
C ASN A 29 1.97 -11.86 9.38
N ALA A 30 0.75 -12.38 9.48
CA ALA A 30 -0.13 -12.27 10.64
C ALA A 30 0.22 -13.34 11.67
N ARG A 31 1.08 -13.02 12.65
CA ARG A 31 1.56 -13.97 13.69
C ARG A 31 1.22 -13.59 15.14
N LEU A 32 0.78 -12.35 15.40
CA LEU A 32 0.52 -11.84 16.76
C LEU A 32 -0.98 -11.88 17.10
N LEU A 33 -1.68 -12.91 16.63
CA LEU A 33 -3.10 -13.14 16.93
C LEU A 33 -3.23 -14.40 17.80
N PRO A 34 -4.29 -14.53 18.62
CA PRO A 34 -4.52 -15.74 19.42
C PRO A 34 -4.53 -17.01 18.57
N ASN A 35 -5.13 -16.92 17.37
CA ASN A 35 -5.17 -17.98 16.37
C ASN A 35 -4.60 -17.44 15.05
N PRO A 36 -3.27 -17.49 14.84
CA PRO A 36 -2.66 -17.07 13.58
C PRO A 36 -3.18 -17.89 12.40
N PRO A 37 -3.44 -17.28 11.23
CA PRO A 37 -3.90 -18.02 10.07
C PRO A 37 -2.85 -19.02 9.58
N ALA A 38 -3.34 -20.12 9.01
CA ALA A 38 -2.49 -21.11 8.36
C ALA A 38 -1.68 -20.46 7.23
N PRO A 39 -0.53 -21.03 6.82
CA PRO A 39 0.35 -20.43 5.82
C PRO A 39 -0.36 -20.07 4.50
N ALA A 40 -1.31 -20.89 4.05
CA ALA A 40 -2.10 -20.64 2.85
C ALA A 40 -3.10 -19.47 2.97
N GLN A 41 -3.46 -19.11 4.22
CA GLN A 41 -4.39 -18.01 4.56
C GLN A 41 -3.65 -16.73 4.94
N GLN A 42 -2.32 -16.75 5.06
CA GLN A 42 -1.51 -15.55 5.25
C GLN A 42 -1.65 -14.66 4.00
N PRO A 43 -1.56 -13.32 4.12
CA PRO A 43 -1.48 -12.47 2.95
C PRO A 43 -0.21 -12.77 2.15
N ARG A 44 -0.31 -12.68 0.82
CA ARG A 44 0.82 -12.82 -0.09
C ARG A 44 1.72 -11.57 -0.05
N PRO A 45 3.02 -11.69 0.24
CA PRO A 45 3.93 -10.56 0.13
C PRO A 45 4.15 -10.18 -1.34
N ILE A 46 3.96 -8.91 -1.67
CA ILE A 46 4.26 -8.32 -2.98
C ILE A 46 5.36 -7.27 -2.78
N ILE A 47 6.43 -7.36 -3.57
CA ILE A 47 7.58 -6.48 -3.47
C ILE A 47 7.74 -5.75 -4.80
N LEU A 48 7.74 -4.41 -4.77
CA LEU A 48 8.10 -3.60 -5.92
C LEU A 48 9.61 -3.39 -5.97
N ASP A 49 10.27 -4.01 -6.95
CA ASP A 49 11.72 -4.04 -7.07
C ASP A 49 12.18 -3.95 -8.53
N THR A 50 12.36 -2.71 -9.00
CA THR A 50 12.75 -2.38 -10.38
C THR A 50 13.96 -3.19 -10.90
N HIS A 51 14.92 -3.52 -10.03
CA HIS A 51 16.23 -4.07 -10.41
C HIS A 51 16.59 -5.35 -9.65
N LEU A 52 15.61 -6.08 -9.09
CA LEU A 52 15.84 -7.34 -8.38
C LEU A 52 16.90 -7.23 -7.25
N ARG A 53 16.87 -6.13 -6.49
CA ARG A 53 17.78 -5.87 -5.35
C ARG A 53 17.37 -6.58 -4.06
N THR A 54 16.21 -7.23 -4.04
CA THR A 54 15.69 -7.98 -2.90
C THR A 54 16.72 -9.04 -2.48
N PRO A 55 17.15 -9.06 -1.21
CA PRO A 55 18.07 -10.10 -0.75
C PRO A 55 17.38 -11.47 -0.73
N ALA A 56 17.99 -12.49 -1.37
CA ALA A 56 17.48 -13.87 -1.38
C ALA A 56 17.33 -14.47 0.03
N GLY A 57 18.12 -13.98 1.00
CA GLY A 57 18.03 -14.37 2.42
C GLY A 57 17.08 -13.51 3.27
N CYS A 58 16.23 -12.67 2.68
CA CYS A 58 15.27 -11.88 3.45
C CYS A 58 14.23 -12.77 4.14
N ARG A 59 13.68 -12.27 5.26
CA ARG A 59 12.71 -13.02 6.08
C ARG A 59 11.45 -13.40 5.32
N LEU A 60 11.07 -12.68 4.26
CA LEU A 60 9.91 -13.01 3.45
C LEU A 60 10.09 -14.35 2.73
N LEU A 61 11.26 -14.56 2.11
CA LEU A 61 11.60 -15.80 1.41
C LEU A 61 11.86 -16.93 2.39
N THR A 62 12.60 -16.66 3.48
CA THR A 62 12.80 -17.64 4.55
C THR A 62 11.48 -18.11 5.18
N ASN A 63 10.53 -17.21 5.42
CA ASN A 63 9.21 -17.57 5.93
C ASN A 63 8.48 -18.52 4.99
N TYR A 64 8.55 -18.29 3.67
CA TYR A 64 7.93 -19.19 2.70
C TYR A 64 8.60 -20.57 2.66
N GLN A 65 9.93 -20.61 2.65
CA GLN A 65 10.70 -21.86 2.69
C GLN A 65 10.40 -22.69 3.94
N GLN A 66 10.13 -22.03 5.07
CA GLN A 66 9.77 -22.68 6.33
C GLN A 66 8.27 -22.99 6.46
N GLY A 67 7.47 -22.71 5.43
CA GLY A 67 6.03 -22.91 5.47
C GLY A 67 5.32 -22.01 6.50
N LEU A 68 5.83 -20.81 6.76
CA LEU A 68 5.27 -19.81 7.69
C LEU A 68 4.53 -18.66 6.99
N GLY A 69 4.46 -18.68 5.66
CA GLY A 69 3.81 -17.66 4.84
C GLY A 69 3.58 -18.11 3.41
N ARG A 70 2.84 -17.29 2.64
CA ARG A 70 2.65 -17.52 1.20
C ARG A 70 3.88 -17.11 0.41
N GLN A 71 4.01 -17.68 -0.79
CA GLN A 71 5.08 -17.37 -1.74
C GLN A 71 5.16 -15.86 -2.02
N PRO A 72 6.30 -15.21 -1.75
CA PRO A 72 6.52 -13.81 -2.11
C PRO A 72 6.53 -13.63 -3.62
N VAL A 73 5.97 -12.52 -4.09
CA VAL A 73 6.01 -12.12 -5.50
C VAL A 73 6.80 -10.82 -5.62
N ILE A 74 7.71 -10.77 -6.58
CA ILE A 74 8.52 -9.59 -6.88
C ILE A 74 8.11 -9.08 -8.25
N LEU A 75 7.57 -7.86 -8.28
CA LEU A 75 7.29 -7.13 -9.51
C LEU A 75 8.52 -6.31 -9.86
N HIS A 76 9.07 -6.52 -11.05
CA HIS A 76 10.28 -5.85 -11.52
C HIS A 76 10.10 -5.29 -12.93
N SER A 77 11.01 -4.41 -13.36
CA SER A 77 10.97 -3.89 -14.72
C SER A 77 11.52 -4.91 -15.72
N GLU A 78 10.87 -5.01 -16.88
CA GLU A 78 11.43 -5.71 -18.03
C GLU A 78 12.83 -5.16 -18.38
N GLY A 79 13.73 -6.05 -18.82
CA GLY A 79 15.08 -5.65 -19.23
C GLY A 79 16.01 -5.17 -18.12
N CYS A 80 15.64 -5.33 -16.83
CA CYS A 80 16.56 -5.06 -15.71
C CYS A 80 17.70 -6.10 -15.55
N GLU A 81 17.74 -7.08 -16.43
CA GLU A 81 18.71 -8.17 -16.47
C GLU A 81 20.00 -7.69 -17.15
N GLY A 82 20.97 -7.25 -16.34
CA GLY A 82 22.31 -6.89 -16.82
C GLY A 82 23.11 -8.12 -17.27
N GLN A 83 23.93 -7.97 -18.30
CA GLN A 83 24.66 -9.06 -18.98
C GLN A 83 25.75 -9.76 -18.14
N ASP A 84 25.99 -9.40 -16.88
CA ASP A 84 27.12 -9.95 -16.13
C ASP A 84 26.83 -10.24 -14.65
N GLN A 85 27.27 -11.45 -14.27
CA GLN A 85 27.49 -12.02 -12.93
C GLN A 85 26.26 -12.46 -12.13
N LYS A 86 26.17 -13.78 -11.89
CA LYS A 86 25.25 -14.47 -10.95
C LYS A 86 23.90 -13.77 -10.79
N HIS A 87 23.02 -14.05 -11.74
CA HIS A 87 21.74 -13.40 -11.88
C HIS A 87 20.99 -13.35 -10.53
N PRO A 88 20.71 -12.15 -9.96
CA PRO A 88 19.89 -12.00 -8.75
C PRO A 88 18.56 -12.74 -8.87
N ARG A 89 18.06 -12.85 -10.11
CA ARG A 89 16.93 -13.68 -10.51
C ARG A 89 17.06 -15.15 -10.08
N VAL A 90 18.16 -15.82 -10.40
CA VAL A 90 18.36 -17.24 -10.10
C VAL A 90 18.35 -17.47 -8.60
N ASP A 91 19.05 -16.62 -7.84
CA ASP A 91 19.09 -16.73 -6.38
C ASP A 91 17.72 -16.45 -5.75
N LEU A 92 16.96 -15.48 -6.29
CA LEU A 92 15.61 -15.17 -5.84
C LEU A 92 14.62 -16.30 -6.14
N GLU A 93 14.63 -16.84 -7.36
CA GLU A 93 13.79 -17.98 -7.77
C GLU A 93 14.15 -19.23 -6.95
N ALA A 94 15.44 -19.51 -6.73
CA ALA A 94 15.90 -20.60 -5.87
C ALA A 94 15.49 -20.40 -4.39
N ALA A 95 15.42 -19.15 -3.93
CA ALA A 95 14.88 -18.82 -2.61
C ALA A 95 13.34 -18.89 -2.55
N GLY A 96 12.66 -19.15 -3.67
CA GLY A 96 11.23 -19.37 -3.76
C GLY A 96 10.42 -18.13 -4.18
N ALA A 97 11.05 -17.06 -4.64
CA ALA A 97 10.35 -15.89 -5.17
C ALA A 97 9.63 -16.23 -6.48
N GLN A 98 8.41 -15.74 -6.65
CA GLN A 98 7.78 -15.65 -7.96
C GLN A 98 8.12 -14.28 -8.56
N LEU A 99 8.82 -14.25 -9.70
CA LEU A 99 9.15 -13.00 -10.39
C LEU A 99 8.12 -12.70 -11.48
N ILE A 100 7.65 -11.46 -11.56
CA ILE A 100 6.78 -10.98 -12.62
C ILE A 100 7.40 -9.70 -13.20
N ALA A 101 7.79 -9.76 -14.47
CA ALA A 101 8.28 -8.61 -15.21
C ALA A 101 7.10 -7.76 -15.67
N LEU A 102 7.21 -6.44 -15.50
CA LEU A 102 6.27 -5.46 -16.00
C LEU A 102 7.00 -4.44 -16.86
N ARG A 103 6.35 -3.96 -17.93
CA ARG A 103 6.89 -2.90 -18.80
C ARG A 103 7.28 -1.65 -17.98
N THR A 104 6.40 -1.27 -17.07
CA THR A 104 6.57 -0.16 -16.13
C THR A 104 5.96 -0.53 -14.77
N LEU A 105 6.55 -0.03 -13.68
CA LEU A 105 6.01 -0.19 -12.31
C LEU A 105 5.10 0.99 -11.93
N ASP A 106 4.14 1.31 -12.80
CA ASP A 106 3.02 2.19 -12.48
C ASP A 106 1.83 1.40 -11.92
N TRP A 107 0.90 2.11 -11.27
CA TRP A 107 -0.20 1.48 -10.57
C TRP A 107 -1.16 0.72 -11.48
N ASP A 108 -1.33 1.14 -12.74
CA ASP A 108 -2.22 0.45 -13.68
C ASP A 108 -1.66 -0.95 -13.99
N ASN A 109 -0.38 -1.03 -14.37
CA ASN A 109 0.30 -2.31 -14.63
C ASN A 109 0.41 -3.17 -13.35
N ILE A 110 0.68 -2.56 -12.19
CA ILE A 110 0.73 -3.27 -10.91
C ILE A 110 -0.64 -3.89 -10.59
N LEU A 111 -1.72 -3.12 -10.67
CA LEU A 111 -3.06 -3.59 -10.33
C LEU A 111 -3.58 -4.61 -11.34
N GLU A 112 -3.25 -4.48 -12.63
CA GLU A 112 -3.57 -5.48 -13.65
C GLU A 112 -2.90 -6.83 -13.33
N ALA A 113 -1.60 -6.82 -13.01
CA ALA A 113 -0.85 -8.02 -12.66
C ALA A 113 -1.34 -8.69 -11.36
N LEU A 114 -1.81 -7.89 -10.39
CA LEU A 114 -2.33 -8.39 -9.12
C LEU A 114 -3.79 -8.86 -9.22
N GLY A 115 -4.61 -8.22 -10.06
CA GLY A 115 -6.05 -8.41 -10.15
C GLY A 115 -6.48 -9.69 -10.88
N LYS A 116 -7.68 -9.65 -11.50
CA LYS A 116 -8.31 -10.82 -12.13
C LYS A 116 -7.47 -11.46 -13.25
N GLY A 117 -6.69 -10.65 -13.97
CA GLY A 117 -5.81 -11.11 -15.06
C GLY A 117 -4.54 -11.84 -14.60
N GLY A 118 -4.20 -11.74 -13.31
CA GLY A 118 -2.98 -12.36 -12.76
C GLY A 118 -3.23 -13.09 -11.44
N LEU A 119 -2.77 -12.50 -10.33
CA LEU A 119 -2.73 -13.17 -9.03
C LEU A 119 -4.08 -13.30 -8.30
N LYS A 120 -5.15 -12.69 -8.83
CA LYS A 120 -6.51 -12.69 -8.27
C LYS A 120 -6.58 -12.08 -6.85
N VAL A 121 -5.74 -11.09 -6.58
CA VAL A 121 -5.81 -10.27 -5.36
C VAL A 121 -7.05 -9.39 -5.45
N GLN A 122 -7.92 -9.45 -4.45
CA GLN A 122 -9.11 -8.61 -4.35
C GLN A 122 -8.93 -7.49 -3.33
N ARG A 123 -8.16 -7.75 -2.26
CA ARG A 123 -7.86 -6.79 -1.20
C ARG A 123 -6.36 -6.68 -1.03
N LEU A 124 -5.82 -5.52 -1.38
CA LEU A 124 -4.40 -5.19 -1.29
C LEU A 124 -4.17 -4.23 -0.12
N MET A 125 -3.28 -4.58 0.80
CA MET A 125 -2.79 -3.65 1.82
C MET A 125 -1.43 -3.10 1.41
N VAL A 126 -1.25 -1.78 1.43
CA VAL A 126 0.06 -1.15 1.22
C VAL A 126 0.59 -0.69 2.57
N GLU A 127 1.66 -1.34 3.06
CA GLU A 127 2.18 -1.09 4.42
C GLU A 127 3.41 -0.18 4.46
N GLY A 128 4.21 -0.13 3.39
CA GLY A 128 5.51 0.51 3.52
C GLY A 128 6.22 0.85 2.21
N GLY A 129 7.16 1.76 2.35
CA GLY A 129 7.94 2.34 1.26
C GLY A 129 7.44 3.74 0.98
N ALA A 130 8.24 4.74 1.33
CA ALA A 130 7.90 6.15 1.20
C ALA A 130 7.34 6.52 -0.17
N ARG A 131 8.13 6.16 -1.17
CA ARG A 131 7.82 6.37 -2.57
C ARG A 131 6.59 5.59 -3.02
N VAL A 132 6.33 4.40 -2.48
CA VAL A 132 5.16 3.59 -2.85
C VAL A 132 3.88 4.23 -2.31
N ILE A 133 3.89 4.65 -1.05
CA ILE A 133 2.76 5.34 -0.44
C ILE A 133 2.53 6.68 -1.14
N GLU A 134 3.58 7.46 -1.39
CA GLU A 134 3.51 8.73 -2.11
C GLU A 134 2.91 8.54 -3.52
N THR A 135 3.42 7.60 -4.32
CA THR A 135 2.88 7.39 -5.68
C THR A 135 1.44 6.89 -5.66
N LEU A 136 1.02 6.12 -4.65
CA LEU A 136 -0.36 5.70 -4.48
C LEU A 136 -1.27 6.90 -4.16
N LEU A 137 -0.85 7.73 -3.20
CA LEU A 137 -1.61 8.91 -2.78
C LEU A 137 -1.75 9.93 -3.90
N THR A 138 -0.73 10.06 -4.76
CA THR A 138 -0.75 10.96 -5.91
C THR A 138 -1.26 10.30 -7.20
N SER A 139 -1.64 9.02 -7.16
CA SER A 139 -2.19 8.36 -8.35
C SER A 139 -3.58 8.92 -8.66
N SER A 140 -3.72 9.44 -9.87
CA SER A 140 -5.01 9.80 -10.47
C SER A 140 -5.31 8.72 -11.50
N SER A 141 -6.19 7.78 -11.17
CA SER A 141 -6.59 6.75 -12.14
C SER A 141 -7.18 7.44 -13.37
N ARG A 142 -6.60 7.21 -14.55
CA ARG A 142 -6.97 7.91 -15.79
C ARG A 142 -8.34 7.50 -16.35
N SER A 143 -9.02 6.50 -15.77
CA SER A 143 -10.16 5.85 -16.42
C SER A 143 -11.46 5.73 -15.62
N ASP A 144 -11.50 6.00 -14.31
CA ASP A 144 -12.76 5.81 -13.54
C ASP A 144 -13.72 7.02 -13.60
N GLY A 145 -13.43 8.02 -14.44
CA GLY A 145 -14.36 9.12 -14.74
C GLY A 145 -14.77 9.96 -13.52
N ASP A 146 -14.10 9.82 -12.38
CA ASP A 146 -14.40 10.58 -11.17
C ASP A 146 -13.39 11.69 -10.87
N GLY A 147 -12.31 11.80 -11.67
CA GLY A 147 -11.40 12.95 -11.70
C GLY A 147 -10.58 13.18 -10.42
N ARG A 148 -10.60 12.25 -9.46
CA ARG A 148 -10.09 12.49 -8.10
C ARG A 148 -8.68 11.92 -7.89
N ALA A 149 -7.79 12.73 -7.31
CA ALA A 149 -6.52 12.25 -6.76
C ALA A 149 -6.79 11.22 -5.64
N GLY A 150 -6.05 10.10 -5.63
CA GLY A 150 -6.27 9.00 -4.69
C GLY A 150 -7.37 8.01 -5.11
N GLY A 151 -7.76 8.00 -6.39
CA GLY A 151 -8.83 7.16 -6.92
C GLY A 151 -8.65 5.64 -6.76
N LEU A 152 -7.45 5.19 -6.39
CA LEU A 152 -7.13 3.77 -6.14
C LEU A 152 -7.31 3.35 -4.67
N ILE A 153 -7.61 4.28 -3.75
CA ILE A 153 -7.63 4.02 -2.31
C ILE A 153 -9.07 3.93 -1.80
N ASP A 154 -9.45 2.74 -1.34
CA ASP A 154 -10.77 2.52 -0.71
C ASP A 154 -10.79 2.91 0.77
N SER A 155 -9.67 2.74 1.45
CA SER A 155 -9.54 2.96 2.90
C SER A 155 -8.13 3.39 3.28
N LEU A 156 -8.05 4.28 4.27
CA LEU A 156 -6.79 4.75 4.84
C LEU A 156 -6.80 4.48 6.34
N VAL A 157 -5.74 3.84 6.86
CA VAL A 157 -5.56 3.61 8.29
C VAL A 157 -4.32 4.36 8.75
N ILE A 158 -4.50 5.44 9.51
CA ILE A 158 -3.39 6.22 10.08
C ILE A 158 -3.28 5.92 11.56
N THR A 159 -2.08 5.55 11.99
CA THR A 159 -1.70 5.42 13.40
C THR A 159 -0.84 6.63 13.76
N VAL A 160 -1.25 7.37 14.79
CA VAL A 160 -0.48 8.49 15.35
C VAL A 160 0.01 8.07 16.73
N SER A 161 1.33 7.99 16.86
CA SER A 161 1.98 7.73 18.14
C SER A 161 2.29 9.04 18.85
N PRO A 162 2.18 9.12 20.18
CA PRO A 162 2.52 10.32 20.95
C PRO A 162 4.03 10.49 21.12
N ASN A 163 4.79 10.33 20.04
CA ASN A 163 6.25 10.38 20.00
C ASN A 163 6.72 11.34 18.91
N PHE A 164 7.83 12.05 19.16
CA PHE A 164 8.47 12.90 18.16
C PHE A 164 9.52 12.09 17.41
N ALA A 165 9.42 12.05 16.08
CA ALA A 165 10.30 11.24 15.24
C ALA A 165 11.71 11.86 15.02
N GLY A 166 11.90 13.15 15.35
CA GLY A 166 13.17 13.85 15.13
C GLY A 166 13.42 14.21 13.65
N SER A 167 14.61 14.73 13.35
CA SER A 167 15.00 15.20 12.01
C SER A 167 15.28 14.09 11.01
N ASP A 168 15.62 12.89 11.49
CA ASP A 168 15.99 11.75 10.64
C ASP A 168 14.76 10.94 10.18
N ALA A 169 13.56 11.39 10.56
CA ALA A 169 12.31 10.77 10.20
C ALA A 169 12.03 10.87 8.70
N THR A 170 11.56 9.78 8.09
CA THR A 170 11.05 9.80 6.73
C THR A 170 9.60 10.24 6.71
N GLY A 171 9.29 11.28 5.93
CA GLY A 171 7.93 11.72 5.65
C GLY A 171 7.49 11.41 4.22
N TYR A 172 6.19 11.49 3.96
CA TYR A 172 5.61 11.31 2.63
C TYR A 172 4.80 12.55 2.26
N LYS A 173 4.78 12.91 0.98
CA LYS A 173 3.86 13.93 0.48
C LYS A 173 2.52 13.28 0.17
N SER A 174 1.45 13.84 0.72
CA SER A 174 0.10 13.59 0.23
C SER A 174 -0.35 14.78 -0.62
N PRO A 175 -1.25 14.59 -1.59
CA PRO A 175 -1.99 15.72 -2.13
C PRO A 175 -2.70 16.48 -1.00
N ARG A 176 -3.05 17.75 -1.21
CA ARG A 176 -3.94 18.47 -0.29
C ARG A 176 -5.34 17.86 -0.40
N TRP A 177 -5.63 16.87 0.42
CA TRP A 177 -6.98 16.33 0.52
C TRP A 177 -7.78 17.37 1.31
N GLN A 178 -8.58 18.18 0.61
CA GLN A 178 -9.47 19.12 1.28
C GLN A 178 -10.56 18.31 1.97
N ASP A 179 -10.64 18.41 3.29
CA ASP A 179 -11.80 17.95 4.05
C ASP A 179 -13.03 18.67 3.50
N VAL A 180 -13.91 17.95 2.80
CA VAL A 180 -15.30 18.42 2.66
C VAL A 180 -15.97 18.17 4.00
N VAL A 181 -15.65 19.01 4.98
CA VAL A 181 -16.52 19.19 6.14
C VAL A 181 -17.81 19.75 5.58
N VAL A 182 -18.83 18.90 5.43
CA VAL A 182 -20.19 19.38 5.20
C VAL A 182 -20.55 20.22 6.43
N LYS A 183 -20.40 21.54 6.33
CA LYS A 183 -20.92 22.47 7.32
C LYS A 183 -22.44 22.35 7.31
N THR A 184 -23.00 21.51 8.17
CA THR A 184 -24.38 21.63 8.59
C THR A 184 -24.51 22.86 9.48
N GLY A 185 -24.62 24.04 8.87
CA GLY A 185 -24.82 25.28 9.62
C GLY A 185 -24.66 26.51 8.76
N LYS A 186 -25.78 27.23 8.57
CA LYS A 186 -25.86 28.55 7.93
C LYS A 186 -24.79 29.49 8.48
N GLU A 187 -23.87 29.94 7.63
CA GLU A 187 -23.30 31.27 7.73
C GLU A 187 -22.68 31.66 6.39
N SER A 188 -23.31 32.63 5.74
CA SER A 188 -22.92 33.20 4.46
C SER A 188 -21.82 34.23 4.66
N VAL A 189 -20.65 34.00 4.07
CA VAL A 189 -19.67 35.06 3.80
C VAL A 189 -19.27 34.94 2.32
N ALA A 190 -19.42 36.04 1.58
CA ALA A 190 -19.17 36.07 0.14
C ALA A 190 -17.68 35.86 -0.19
N PRO A 191 -17.33 35.21 -1.32
CA PRO A 191 -15.93 35.01 -1.71
C PRO A 191 -15.31 36.31 -2.24
N ARG A 192 -14.02 36.49 -1.96
CA ARG A 192 -13.17 37.50 -2.63
C ARG A 192 -12.66 36.90 -3.93
N ASP A 193 -12.66 37.73 -4.98
CA ASP A 193 -12.20 37.39 -6.33
C ASP A 193 -10.77 36.85 -6.34
N GLY A 194 -10.67 35.54 -6.52
CA GLY A 194 -9.47 34.81 -6.87
C GLY A 194 -9.95 33.50 -7.46
N GLN A 195 -9.70 33.26 -8.73
CA GLN A 195 -9.94 31.95 -9.35
C GLN A 195 -8.94 30.96 -8.75
N GLU A 196 -9.27 30.40 -7.59
CA GLU A 196 -8.69 29.13 -7.14
C GLU A 196 -9.39 28.03 -7.92
N GLU A 197 -8.67 27.40 -8.85
CA GLU A 197 -9.10 26.14 -9.46
C GLU A 197 -9.25 25.10 -8.34
N VAL A 198 -10.50 24.81 -7.98
CA VAL A 198 -10.85 23.80 -7.00
C VAL A 198 -10.76 22.44 -7.69
N GLU A 199 -9.62 21.75 -7.58
CA GLU A 199 -9.54 20.33 -7.88
C GLU A 199 -10.34 19.56 -6.82
N GLU A 200 -11.52 19.04 -7.18
CA GLU A 200 -12.31 18.17 -6.30
C GLU A 200 -11.56 16.87 -6.01
N GLY A 201 -10.89 16.79 -4.85
CA GLY A 201 -10.23 15.58 -4.37
C GLY A 201 -11.20 14.47 -3.94
N ALA A 202 -10.68 13.24 -3.75
CA ALA A 202 -11.47 12.13 -3.22
C ALA A 202 -12.01 12.46 -1.81
N GLN A 203 -13.33 12.33 -1.61
CA GLN A 203 -13.95 12.53 -0.31
C GLN A 203 -13.79 11.28 0.56
N PHE A 204 -13.12 11.42 1.70
CA PHE A 204 -13.02 10.40 2.73
C PHE A 204 -13.84 10.82 3.94
N HIS A 205 -14.49 9.86 4.60
CA HIS A 205 -15.11 10.08 5.91
C HIS A 205 -14.41 9.23 6.97
N VAL A 206 -14.33 9.74 8.20
CA VAL A 206 -13.83 8.96 9.34
C VAL A 206 -14.84 7.87 9.64
N ALA A 207 -14.51 6.63 9.29
CA ALA A 207 -15.34 5.46 9.57
C ALA A 207 -15.15 4.97 11.01
N LYS A 208 -13.95 5.14 11.58
CA LYS A 208 -13.66 4.75 12.96
C LYS A 208 -12.51 5.55 13.54
N LYS A 209 -12.62 5.84 14.84
CA LYS A 209 -11.51 6.28 15.71
C LYS A 209 -11.37 5.28 16.86
N ALA A 210 -10.15 4.85 17.14
CA ALA A 210 -9.84 3.90 18.20
C ALA A 210 -8.47 4.22 18.83
N TRP A 211 -8.20 3.59 19.97
CA TRP A 211 -6.92 3.66 20.66
C TRP A 211 -6.34 2.26 20.80
N PHE A 212 -5.03 2.11 20.59
CA PHE A 212 -4.31 0.86 20.77
C PHE A 212 -3.06 1.11 21.60
N GLY A 213 -3.19 0.93 22.92
CA GLY A 213 -2.21 1.48 23.86
C GLY A 213 -2.28 3.00 23.82
N ASP A 214 -1.12 3.65 23.70
CA ASP A 214 -1.01 5.10 23.63
C ASP A 214 -1.20 5.66 22.20
N ASP A 215 -1.26 4.78 21.20
CA ASP A 215 -1.42 5.18 19.81
C ASP A 215 -2.89 5.42 19.47
N ALA A 216 -3.15 6.56 18.81
CA ALA A 216 -4.46 6.87 18.25
C ALA A 216 -4.55 6.35 16.81
N VAL A 217 -5.64 5.67 16.47
CA VAL A 217 -5.87 5.12 15.13
C VAL A 217 -7.15 5.69 14.55
N TRP A 218 -7.05 6.15 13.30
CA TRP A 218 -8.18 6.54 12.49
C TRP A 218 -8.25 5.67 11.25
N MET A 219 -9.46 5.24 10.93
CA MET A 219 -9.78 4.57 9.69
C MET A 219 -10.72 5.48 8.90
N TRP A 220 -10.25 5.94 7.74
CA TRP A 220 -11.07 6.63 6.77
C TRP A 220 -11.52 5.66 5.69
N LYS A 221 -12.74 5.87 5.21
CA LYS A 221 -13.27 5.17 4.04
C LYS A 221 -13.63 6.19 2.97
N ARG A 222 -13.44 5.80 1.71
CA ARG A 222 -13.91 6.58 0.58
C ARG A 222 -15.43 6.71 0.65
N GLY A 223 -15.95 7.91 0.42
CA GLY A 223 -17.38 8.15 0.26
C GLY A 223 -17.88 7.56 -1.06
N GLU A 224 -19.06 6.95 -1.04
CA GLU A 224 -19.73 6.49 -2.26
C GLU A 224 -20.18 7.70 -3.08
N LYS A 225 -20.08 7.62 -4.42
CA LYS A 225 -20.80 8.57 -5.29
C LYS A 225 -22.30 8.42 -4.96
N PRO A 226 -23.06 9.51 -4.76
CA PRO A 226 -24.51 9.37 -4.76
C PRO A 226 -24.91 8.74 -6.09
N ALA A 227 -25.71 7.67 -6.05
CA ALA A 227 -26.26 7.08 -7.25
C ALA A 227 -27.04 8.18 -8.00
N ASP A 228 -26.68 8.44 -9.25
CA ASP A 228 -27.46 9.32 -10.12
C ASP A 228 -28.90 8.77 -10.14
N LYS A 229 -29.84 9.59 -9.66
CA LYS A 229 -31.28 9.33 -9.71
C LYS A 229 -31.86 9.81 -11.03
#